data_AF-A0A435G5L8-F1
#
_entry.id   AF-A0A435G5L8-F1
#
_cell.length_a   1.000
_cell.length_b   1.000
_cell.length_c   1.000
_cell.angle_alpha   90.00
_cell.angle_beta   90.00
_cell.angle_gamma   90.00
#
_symmetry.space_group_name_H-M   'P 1'
#
loop_
_entity.id
_entity.type
_entity.pdbx_description
1 polymer ?
#
loop_
_entity_poly.entity_id
_entity_poly.type
_entity_poly.pdbx_seq_one_letter_code
_entity_poly.pdbx_strand_id
1 'polypeptide(L)'
;PGSLGFSDPAQFNSLNSRIDSVGSRAYSGVAMAMALAGAPTVLPDEKFVTTLNWGTFEGANAFALSAGARLGSQLQLNGGIAFDPNRSMAGGRLGLRMSW
;
A
#
# COMPACT_ATOMS: atom_id res chain seq x y z
N PRO A 1 -31.85 17.61 30.36
CA PRO A 1 -30.69 16.74 30.64
C PRO A 1 -30.85 15.37 29.95
N GLY A 2 -29.99 15.08 28.97
CA GLY A 2 -29.73 13.72 28.49
C GLY A 2 -30.70 13.13 27.47
N SER A 3 -30.40 13.30 26.19
CA SER A 3 -30.53 12.18 25.23
C SER A 3 -29.33 12.20 24.29
N LEU A 4 -28.21 11.71 24.80
CA LEU A 4 -27.12 11.18 23.99
C LEU A 4 -27.66 9.91 23.30
N GLY A 5 -28.37 10.07 22.19
CA GLY A 5 -29.15 8.99 21.57
C GLY A 5 -28.78 8.80 20.11
N PHE A 6 -28.09 7.71 19.81
CA PHE A 6 -27.75 7.19 18.48
C PHE A 6 -29.00 6.74 17.66
N SER A 7 -30.13 7.44 17.78
CA SER A 7 -31.46 6.94 17.43
C SER A 7 -31.93 7.23 16.01
N ASP A 8 -31.05 7.75 15.14
CA ASP A 8 -31.43 8.10 13.76
C ASP A 8 -31.05 6.95 12.79
N PRO A 9 -32.03 6.26 12.18
CA PRO A 9 -31.76 5.22 11.17
C PRO A 9 -30.84 5.70 10.04
N ALA A 10 -30.87 6.99 9.71
CA ALA A 10 -29.97 7.59 8.74
C ALA A 10 -28.49 7.57 9.20
N GLN A 11 -28.25 7.75 10.50
CA GLN A 11 -26.92 7.62 11.08
C GLN A 11 -26.44 6.18 11.03
N PHE A 12 -27.29 5.20 11.37
CA PHE A 12 -26.93 3.78 11.31
C PHE A 12 -26.55 3.32 9.89
N ASN A 13 -27.33 3.71 8.89
CA ASN A 13 -27.02 3.42 7.48
C ASN A 13 -25.75 4.12 7.00
N SER A 14 -25.51 5.35 7.47
CA SER A 14 -24.28 6.09 7.19
C SER A 14 -23.06 5.44 7.84
N LEU A 15 -23.21 4.92 9.05
CA LEU A 15 -22.17 4.15 9.75
C LEU A 15 -21.87 2.84 9.02
N ASN A 16 -22.90 2.07 8.64
CA ASN A 16 -22.72 0.82 7.90
C ASN A 16 -21.95 1.06 6.59
N SER A 17 -22.37 2.07 5.83
CA SER A 17 -21.70 2.47 4.58
C SER A 17 -20.24 2.89 4.80
N ARG A 18 -19.96 3.57 5.92
CA ARG A 18 -18.58 3.94 6.30
C ARG A 18 -17.76 2.73 6.69
N ILE A 19 -18.34 1.77 7.43
CA ILE A 19 -17.66 0.53 7.83
C ILE A 19 -17.28 -0.28 6.59
N ASP A 20 -18.22 -0.48 5.66
CA ASP A 20 -17.96 -1.19 4.40
C ASP A 20 -16.88 -0.49 3.57
N SER A 21 -16.94 0.84 3.51
CA SER A 21 -15.92 1.65 2.86
C SER A 21 -14.56 1.54 3.55
N VAL A 22 -14.49 1.45 4.88
CA VAL A 22 -13.23 1.34 5.61
C VAL A 22 -12.63 -0.06 5.45
N GLY A 23 -13.43 -1.12 5.59
CA GLY A 23 -12.96 -2.51 5.45
C GLY A 23 -12.40 -2.75 4.06
N SER A 24 -13.12 -2.31 3.03
CA SER A 24 -12.63 -2.45 1.67
C SER A 24 -11.40 -1.61 1.32
N ARG A 25 -11.25 -0.41 1.89
CA ARG A 25 -10.01 0.37 1.80
C ARG A 25 -8.85 -0.31 2.52
N ALA A 26 -9.12 -0.97 3.64
CA ALA A 26 -8.12 -1.75 4.36
C ALA A 26 -7.61 -2.92 3.52
N TYR A 27 -8.50 -3.69 2.88
CA TYR A 27 -8.12 -4.79 1.97
C TYR A 27 -7.30 -4.29 0.77
N SER A 28 -7.69 -3.16 0.20
CA SER A 28 -6.91 -2.47 -0.86
C SER A 28 -5.51 -2.09 -0.37
N GLY A 29 -5.43 -1.55 0.85
CA GLY A 29 -4.19 -1.23 1.53
C GLY A 29 -3.27 -2.43 1.68
N VAL A 30 -3.82 -3.57 2.10
CA VAL A 30 -3.08 -4.83 2.24
C VAL A 30 -2.62 -5.34 0.87
N ALA A 31 -3.49 -5.36 -0.14
CA ALA A 31 -3.12 -5.74 -1.51
C ALA A 31 -1.98 -4.86 -2.05
N MET A 32 -2.04 -3.54 -1.84
CA MET A 32 -1.00 -2.59 -2.20
C MET A 32 0.32 -2.85 -1.46
N ALA A 33 0.25 -3.14 -0.16
CA ALA A 33 1.43 -3.47 0.63
C ALA A 33 2.08 -4.78 0.16
N MET A 34 1.28 -5.80 -0.14
CA MET A 34 1.74 -7.07 -0.71
C MET A 34 2.41 -6.87 -2.08
N ALA A 35 1.81 -6.03 -2.94
CA ALA A 35 2.43 -5.67 -4.22
C ALA A 35 3.76 -4.94 -4.02
N LEU A 36 3.83 -4.00 -3.06
CA LEU A 36 5.06 -3.25 -2.76
C LEU A 36 6.13 -4.08 -2.06
N ALA A 37 5.77 -5.15 -1.36
CA ALA A 37 6.71 -6.02 -0.65
C ALA A 37 7.72 -6.68 -1.60
N GLY A 38 7.38 -6.84 -2.88
CA GLY A 38 8.30 -7.25 -3.95
C GLY A 38 9.34 -6.19 -4.33
N ALA A 39 9.79 -5.39 -3.37
CA ALA A 39 10.79 -4.36 -3.55
C ALA A 39 12.06 -4.94 -4.19
N PRO A 40 12.57 -4.35 -5.28
CA PRO A 40 13.79 -4.86 -5.86
C PRO A 40 14.96 -4.59 -4.91
N THR A 41 15.73 -5.63 -4.67
CA THR A 41 17.05 -5.50 -4.06
C THR A 41 18.04 -5.23 -5.20
N VAL A 42 18.85 -4.18 -5.08
CA VAL A 42 19.79 -3.81 -6.13
C VAL A 42 21.00 -4.75 -6.08
N LEU A 43 21.18 -5.57 -7.12
CA LEU A 43 22.30 -6.52 -7.18
C LEU A 43 23.66 -5.79 -7.23
N PRO A 44 24.76 -6.46 -6.88
CA PRO A 44 26.09 -5.85 -6.86
C PRO A 44 26.55 -5.18 -8.15
N ASP A 45 26.12 -5.74 -9.29
CA ASP A 45 26.49 -5.27 -10.62
C ASP A 45 25.45 -4.31 -11.23
N GLU A 46 24.32 -4.11 -10.55
CA GLU A 46 23.22 -3.26 -11.00
C GLU A 46 23.29 -1.90 -10.30
N LYS A 47 23.21 -0.81 -11.07
CA LYS A 47 23.11 0.55 -10.50
C LYS A 47 21.68 0.98 -10.23
N PHE A 48 20.75 0.49 -11.05
CA PHE A 48 19.33 0.81 -11.01
C PHE A 48 18.52 -0.41 -11.40
N VAL A 49 17.43 -0.64 -10.70
CA VAL A 49 16.51 -1.77 -10.94
C VAL A 49 15.08 -1.28 -10.78
N THR A 50 14.20 -1.78 -11.63
CA THR A 50 12.76 -1.52 -11.55
C THR A 50 12.00 -2.83 -11.57
N THR A 51 10.93 -2.91 -10.79
CA THR A 51 10.06 -4.09 -10.73
C THR A 51 8.62 -3.64 -10.72
N LEU A 52 7.83 -4.30 -11.54
CA LEU A 52 6.38 -4.22 -11.49
C LEU A 52 5.87 -5.48 -10.79
N ASN A 53 5.07 -5.30 -9.75
CA ASN A 53 4.49 -6.37 -8.95
C ASN A 53 2.97 -6.23 -8.92
N TRP A 54 2.30 -7.34 -8.73
CA TRP A 54 0.85 -7.40 -8.55
C TRP A 54 0.54 -8.13 -7.25
N GLY A 55 -0.36 -7.56 -6.45
CA GLY A 55 -0.81 -8.09 -5.18
C GLY A 55 -2.32 -8.19 -5.15
N THR A 56 -2.84 -9.25 -4.53
CA THR A 56 -4.27 -9.47 -4.36
C THR A 56 -4.55 -9.87 -2.92
N PHE A 57 -5.65 -9.37 -2.36
CA PHE A 57 -6.06 -9.67 -0.98
C PHE A 57 -7.58 -9.55 -0.82
N GLU A 58 -8.24 -10.64 -0.40
CA GLU A 58 -9.69 -10.67 -0.12
C GLU A 58 -10.55 -10.06 -1.25
N GLY A 59 -10.15 -10.30 -2.52
CA GLY A 59 -10.81 -9.78 -3.71
C GLY A 59 -10.39 -8.36 -4.14
N ALA A 60 -9.58 -7.65 -3.36
CA ALA A 60 -8.92 -6.42 -3.77
C ALA A 60 -7.66 -6.73 -4.60
N ASN A 61 -7.37 -5.91 -5.59
CA ASN A 61 -6.22 -6.08 -6.49
C ASN A 61 -5.45 -4.77 -6.56
N ALA A 62 -4.14 -4.86 -6.42
CA ALA A 62 -3.27 -3.72 -6.47
C ALA A 62 -2.01 -4.01 -7.28
N PHE A 63 -1.55 -3.00 -7.99
CA PHE A 63 -0.29 -3.04 -8.71
C PHE A 63 0.71 -2.16 -8.00
N ALA A 64 1.97 -2.54 -8.05
CA ALA A 64 3.05 -1.75 -7.51
C ALA A 64 4.19 -1.64 -8.51
N LEU A 65 4.67 -0.42 -8.72
CA LEU A 65 5.89 -0.13 -9.43
C LEU A 65 6.94 0.29 -8.41
N SER A 66 8.01 -0.47 -8.32
CA SER A 66 9.12 -0.22 -7.40
C SER A 66 10.41 -0.02 -8.16
N ALA A 67 11.28 0.80 -7.61
CA ALA A 67 12.61 1.06 -8.15
C ALA A 67 13.64 1.06 -7.02
N GLY A 68 14.86 0.66 -7.33
CA GLY A 68 15.98 0.67 -6.41
C GLY A 68 17.22 1.23 -7.08
N ALA A 69 18.04 1.94 -6.32
CA ALA A 69 19.32 2.45 -6.76
C ALA A 69 20.40 2.19 -5.71
N ARG A 70 21.60 1.85 -6.18
CA ARG A 70 22.77 1.66 -5.33
C ARG A 70 23.62 2.93 -5.35
N LEU A 71 23.79 3.56 -4.19
CA LEU A 71 24.63 4.76 -4.03
C LEU A 71 26.10 4.41 -3.78
N GLY A 72 26.38 3.22 -3.24
CA GLY A 72 27.74 2.74 -3.00
C GLY A 72 27.79 1.25 -2.64
N SER A 73 28.95 0.75 -2.23
CA SER A 73 29.13 -0.65 -1.81
C SER A 73 28.31 -1.02 -0.57
N GLN A 74 28.12 -0.06 0.34
CA GLN A 74 27.40 -0.27 1.59
C GLN A 74 25.98 0.31 1.62
N LEU A 75 25.60 1.19 0.69
CA LEU A 75 24.33 1.94 0.75
C LEU A 75 23.45 1.69 -0.48
N GLN A 76 22.22 1.23 -0.23
CA GLN A 76 21.19 1.02 -1.23
C GLN A 76 19.91 1.77 -0.84
N LEU A 77 19.27 2.40 -1.82
CA LEU A 77 17.95 2.99 -1.67
C LEU A 77 16.95 2.18 -2.48
N ASN A 78 15.74 2.07 -1.98
CA ASN A 78 14.63 1.53 -2.73
C ASN A 78 13.37 2.33 -2.43
N GLY A 79 12.45 2.32 -3.37
CA GLY A 79 11.17 2.97 -3.23
C GLY A 79 10.18 2.36 -4.18
N GLY A 80 8.92 2.71 -4.02
CA GLY A 80 7.89 2.29 -4.93
C GLY A 80 6.56 2.94 -4.63
N ILE A 81 5.71 2.91 -5.65
CA ILE A 81 4.31 3.32 -5.57
C ILE A 81 3.42 2.12 -5.84
N ALA A 82 2.34 2.02 -5.09
CA ALA A 82 1.24 1.11 -5.36
C ALA A 82 0.01 1.88 -5.77
N PHE A 83 -0.79 1.28 -6.63
CA PHE A 83 -2.10 1.76 -7.01
C PHE A 83 -3.09 0.60 -7.02
N ASP A 84 -4.27 0.86 -6.47
CA ASP A 84 -5.43 -0.02 -6.54
C ASP A 84 -6.45 0.61 -7.52
N PRO A 85 -6.65 0.03 -8.71
CA PRO A 85 -7.60 0.54 -9.70
C PRO A 85 -9.07 0.36 -9.31
N ASN A 86 -9.39 -0.57 -8.41
CA ASN A 86 -10.76 -0.84 -7.98
C ASN A 86 -11.25 0.21 -6.97
N ARG A 87 -10.33 0.79 -6.19
CA ARG A 87 -10.66 1.68 -5.08
C ARG A 87 -10.05 3.08 -5.20
N SER A 88 -9.37 3.37 -6.31
CA SER A 88 -8.69 4.64 -6.59
C SER A 88 -7.78 5.06 -5.45
N MET A 89 -7.07 4.10 -4.86
CA MET A 89 -6.13 4.34 -3.77
C MET A 89 -4.71 4.21 -4.29
N ALA A 90 -3.82 5.06 -3.79
CA ALA A 90 -2.39 4.95 -4.04
C ALA A 90 -1.64 4.97 -2.72
N GLY A 91 -0.56 4.20 -2.67
CA GLY A 91 0.35 4.13 -1.54
C GLY A 91 1.79 4.21 -2.03
N GLY A 92 2.73 4.51 -1.14
CA GLY A 92 4.14 4.53 -1.49
C GLY A 92 4.99 4.04 -0.33
N ARG A 93 6.20 3.60 -0.66
CA ARG A 93 7.23 3.28 0.33
C ARG A 93 8.58 3.80 -0.13
N LEU A 94 9.41 4.13 0.85
CA LEU A 94 10.83 4.41 0.69
C LEU A 94 11.59 3.60 1.73
N GLY A 95 12.70 3.02 1.32
CA GLY A 95 13.55 2.18 2.14
C GLY A 95 15.01 2.51 1.90
N LEU A 96 15.78 2.51 2.98
CA LEU A 96 17.24 2.60 2.94
C LEU A 96 17.79 1.30 3.52
N ARG A 97 18.81 0.75 2.86
CA ARG A 97 19.51 -0.45 3.29
C ARG A 97 20.99 -0.12 3.39
N MET A 98 21.53 -0.30 4.59
CA MET A 98 22.95 -0.19 4.88
C MET A 98 23.48 -1.59 5.22
N SER A 99 24.57 -1.98 4.59
CA SER A 99 25.37 -3.15 4.96
C SER A 99 26.63 -2.67 5.67
N TRP A 100 27.33 -3.50 6.43
CA TRP A 100 28.69 -3.21 6.92
C TRP A 100 29.60 -4.40 6.63
#